data_AF-A0A6B2M025-F1
#
_entry.id   AF-A0A6B2M025-F1
#
_cell.length_a   1.000
_cell.length_b   1.000
_cell.length_c   1.000
_cell.angle_alpha   90.00
_cell.angle_beta   90.00
_cell.angle_gamma   90.00
#
_symmetry.space_group_name_H-M   'P 1'
#
loop_
_entity.id
_entity.type
_entity.pdbx_description
1 polymer ?
#
loop_
_entity_poly.entity_id
_entity_poly.type
_entity_poly.pdbx_seq_one_letter_code
_entity_poly.pdbx_strand_id
1 'polypeptide(L)'
;MDGEWSLEDLYILPRTYIDAYSFMYSFLRPIETFDDLDDRLVITYSAHPWKGGFSSLNFYQNLKYIVPAKERPSVITIQYASPGWIELGVILVVATQIKRIVSCFVGSASELNSLYKEIYEGMHERKMMKLEAKRESLKLSKEQLDFAVKSTDKLSRLMGFENIKQINRLTKNPLATLKILLSFYRKIKILAEFDESGKTKL
;
A
#
# COMPACT_ATOMS: atom_id res chain seq x y z
N MET A 1 -7.95 -15.82 -18.01
CA MET A 1 -9.10 -15.18 -17.35
C MET A 1 -10.07 -16.30 -17.08
N ASP A 2 -9.85 -17.03 -15.99
CA ASP A 2 -10.77 -18.07 -15.56
C ASP A 2 -11.62 -17.44 -14.44
N GLY A 3 -12.94 -17.56 -14.51
CA GLY A 3 -13.88 -16.92 -13.58
C GLY A 3 -14.76 -15.84 -14.22
N GLU A 4 -15.89 -15.53 -13.58
CA GLU A 4 -16.87 -14.54 -14.04
C GLU A 4 -16.37 -13.11 -13.79
N TRP A 5 -15.89 -12.44 -14.84
CA TRP A 5 -15.49 -11.03 -14.79
C TRP A 5 -16.71 -10.12 -14.89
N SER A 6 -16.89 -9.27 -13.88
CA SER A 6 -17.84 -8.16 -13.92
C SER A 6 -17.18 -6.89 -14.46
N LEU A 7 -17.98 -5.92 -14.90
CA LEU A 7 -17.48 -4.59 -15.25
C LEU A 7 -16.81 -3.89 -14.06
N GLU A 8 -17.27 -4.18 -12.84
CA GLU A 8 -16.68 -3.65 -11.61
C GLU A 8 -15.27 -4.22 -11.40
N ASP A 9 -15.04 -5.50 -11.70
CA ASP A 9 -13.71 -6.11 -11.61
C ASP A 9 -12.71 -5.42 -12.55
N LEU A 10 -13.16 -5.09 -13.77
CA LEU A 10 -12.36 -4.36 -14.77
C LEU A 10 -12.03 -2.91 -14.34
N TYR A 11 -12.73 -2.39 -13.33
CA TYR A 11 -12.42 -1.10 -12.70
C TYR A 11 -11.53 -1.25 -11.46
N ILE A 12 -11.88 -2.16 -10.55
CA ILE A 12 -11.23 -2.32 -9.25
C ILE A 12 -9.79 -2.85 -9.41
N LEU A 13 -9.60 -3.90 -10.21
CA LEU A 13 -8.29 -4.56 -10.31
C LEU A 13 -7.22 -3.62 -10.88
N PRO A 14 -7.39 -2.99 -12.06
CA PRO A 14 -6.36 -2.11 -12.60
C PRO A 14 -6.07 -0.92 -11.69
N ARG A 15 -7.11 -0.33 -11.08
CA ARG A 15 -6.97 0.79 -10.17
C ARG A 15 -6.16 0.41 -8.92
N THR A 16 -6.49 -0.73 -8.32
CA THR A 16 -5.81 -1.24 -7.12
C THR A 16 -4.36 -1.62 -7.42
N TYR A 17 -4.13 -2.26 -8.58
CA TYR A 17 -2.78 -2.60 -9.02
C TYR A 17 -1.93 -1.35 -9.26
N ILE A 18 -2.46 -0.30 -9.90
CA ILE A 18 -1.75 0.97 -10.09
C ILE A 18 -1.42 1.64 -8.75
N ASP A 19 -2.34 1.61 -7.78
CA ASP A 19 -2.09 2.15 -6.43
C ASP A 19 -0.93 1.40 -5.75
N ALA A 20 -0.96 0.06 -5.76
CA ALA A 20 0.10 -0.78 -5.20
C ALA A 20 1.43 -0.59 -5.93
N TYR A 21 1.39 -0.55 -7.27
CA TYR A 21 2.57 -0.31 -8.11
C TYR A 21 3.21 1.04 -7.83
N SER A 22 2.42 2.11 -7.78
CA SER A 22 2.95 3.46 -7.52
C SER A 22 3.59 3.56 -6.14
N PHE A 23 3.00 2.87 -5.15
CA PHE A 23 3.58 2.77 -3.82
C PHE A 23 4.89 1.98 -3.80
N MET A 24 4.93 0.79 -4.41
CA MET A 24 6.14 -0.02 -4.46
C MET A 24 7.25 0.63 -5.29
N TYR A 25 6.91 1.25 -6.42
CA TYR A 25 7.83 2.02 -7.25
C TYR A 25 8.51 3.14 -6.45
N SER A 26 7.80 3.74 -5.49
CA SER A 26 8.35 4.81 -4.66
C SER A 26 9.58 4.41 -3.80
N PHE A 27 9.84 3.09 -3.71
CA PHE A 27 10.99 2.51 -3.01
C PHE A 27 11.99 1.84 -3.96
N LEU A 28 11.82 1.97 -5.27
CA LEU A 28 12.68 1.34 -6.28
C LEU A 28 14.14 1.80 -6.19
N ARG A 29 14.35 3.06 -5.78
CA ARG A 29 15.68 3.60 -5.52
C ARG A 29 15.94 3.59 -4.02
N PRO A 30 17.06 2.99 -3.55
CA PRO A 30 17.44 3.10 -2.16
C PRO A 30 17.69 4.58 -1.82
N ILE A 31 17.01 5.06 -0.78
CA ILE A 31 17.30 6.36 -0.18
C ILE A 31 18.48 6.14 0.77
N GLU A 32 19.69 6.42 0.32
CA GLU A 32 20.91 6.23 1.12
C GLU A 32 21.05 7.35 2.16
N THR A 33 20.82 8.60 1.75
CA THR A 33 20.89 9.79 2.60
C THR A 33 19.58 10.59 2.62
N PHE A 34 19.49 11.56 3.54
CA PHE A 34 18.33 12.45 3.60
C PHE A 34 18.28 13.42 2.40
N ASP A 35 19.44 13.72 1.80
CA ASP A 35 19.58 14.61 0.66
C ASP A 35 19.17 13.94 -0.67
N ASP A 36 19.10 12.60 -0.70
CA ASP A 36 18.64 11.81 -1.84
C ASP A 36 17.11 11.74 -1.97
N LEU A 37 16.39 12.37 -1.04
CA LEU A 37 14.94 12.35 -1.01
C LEU A 37 14.36 13.25 -2.11
N ASP A 38 13.63 12.68 -3.07
CA ASP A 38 12.83 13.46 -4.04
C ASP A 38 11.81 14.32 -3.27
N ASP A 39 11.88 15.64 -3.40
CA ASP A 39 10.98 16.58 -2.72
C ASP A 39 9.50 16.24 -2.92
N ARG A 40 9.12 15.73 -4.09
CA ARG A 40 7.73 15.31 -4.37
C ARG A 40 7.35 14.09 -3.55
N LEU A 41 8.29 13.17 -3.32
CA LEU A 41 8.12 12.01 -2.44
C LEU A 41 7.98 12.47 -0.99
N VAL A 42 8.88 13.35 -0.52
CA VAL A 42 8.80 13.91 0.85
C VAL A 42 7.48 14.63 1.07
N ILE A 43 7.07 15.49 0.15
CA ILE A 43 5.79 16.21 0.23
C ILE A 43 4.65 15.20 0.24
N THR A 44 4.65 14.20 -0.64
CA THR A 44 3.57 13.20 -0.68
C THR A 44 3.43 12.45 0.65
N TYR A 45 4.53 12.00 1.25
CA TYR A 45 4.46 11.25 2.51
C TYR A 45 4.23 12.12 3.76
N SER A 46 4.68 13.38 3.74
CA SER A 46 4.58 14.33 4.87
C SER A 46 3.34 15.22 4.85
N ALA A 47 2.73 15.46 3.68
CA ALA A 47 1.65 16.43 3.54
C ALA A 47 0.26 15.90 3.93
N HIS A 48 0.07 14.58 4.04
CA HIS A 48 -1.26 14.04 4.29
C HIS A 48 -1.64 14.08 5.78
N PRO A 49 -2.83 14.61 6.12
CA PRO A 49 -3.32 14.63 7.49
C PRO A 49 -3.78 13.25 7.97
N TRP A 50 -3.93 12.28 7.05
CA TRP A 50 -4.34 10.89 7.33
C TRP A 50 -5.64 10.77 8.14
N LYS A 51 -6.67 11.55 7.76
CA LYS A 51 -7.98 11.63 8.45
C LYS A 51 -8.97 10.51 8.11
N GLY A 52 -8.63 9.61 7.19
CA GLY A 52 -9.53 8.55 6.74
C GLY A 52 -9.35 8.21 5.25
N GLY A 53 -10.42 7.69 4.63
CA GLY A 53 -10.41 7.19 3.25
C GLY A 53 -9.98 8.22 2.20
N PHE A 54 -10.43 9.47 2.34
CA PHE A 54 -10.05 10.55 1.40
C PHE A 54 -8.54 10.87 1.42
N SER A 55 -7.90 10.79 2.59
CA SER A 55 -6.44 10.96 2.68
C SER A 55 -5.68 9.83 1.99
N SER A 56 -6.20 8.59 2.09
CA SER A 56 -5.62 7.44 1.39
C SER A 56 -5.73 7.57 -0.13
N LEU A 57 -6.88 8.06 -0.62
CA LEU A 57 -7.10 8.29 -2.05
C LEU A 57 -6.10 9.31 -2.63
N ASN A 58 -6.00 10.49 -1.99
CA ASN A 58 -5.11 11.55 -2.47
C ASN A 58 -3.64 11.12 -2.41
N PHE A 59 -3.25 10.34 -1.40
CA PHE A 59 -1.90 9.78 -1.31
C PHE A 59 -1.55 8.94 -2.54
N TYR A 60 -2.37 7.96 -2.91
CA TYR A 60 -2.07 7.14 -4.10
C TYR A 60 -2.19 7.92 -5.40
N GLN A 61 -3.10 8.90 -5.48
CA GLN A 61 -3.15 9.81 -6.63
C GLN A 61 -1.84 10.58 -6.80
N ASN A 62 -1.29 11.13 -5.71
CA ASN A 62 -0.01 11.83 -5.73
C ASN A 62 1.15 10.88 -6.11
N LEU A 63 1.18 9.66 -5.55
CA LEU A 63 2.20 8.66 -5.90
C LEU A 63 2.22 8.30 -7.39
N LYS A 64 1.08 8.30 -8.08
CA LYS A 64 1.03 8.04 -9.53
C LYS A 64 1.83 9.08 -10.33
N TYR A 65 1.92 10.31 -9.83
CA TYR A 65 2.70 11.37 -10.46
C TYR A 65 4.21 11.26 -10.17
N ILE A 66 4.61 10.45 -9.20
CA ILE A 66 6.03 10.13 -8.94
C ILE A 66 6.54 9.14 -9.99
N VAL A 67 5.70 8.21 -10.44
CA VAL A 67 6.05 7.26 -11.51
C VAL A 67 6.16 8.02 -12.84
N PRO A 68 7.34 8.01 -13.51
CA PRO A 68 7.49 8.60 -14.84
C PRO A 68 6.47 8.02 -15.82
N ALA A 69 5.92 8.84 -16.70
CA ALA A 69 4.83 8.42 -17.60
C ALA A 69 5.16 7.15 -18.41
N LYS A 70 6.42 7.03 -18.86
CA LYS A 70 6.94 5.87 -19.61
C LYS A 70 7.10 4.59 -18.79
N GLU A 71 7.06 4.68 -17.46
CA GLU A 71 7.27 3.58 -16.51
C GLU A 71 5.99 3.22 -15.73
N ARG A 72 4.86 3.87 -16.05
CA ARG A 72 3.56 3.54 -15.50
C ARG A 72 3.04 2.24 -16.10
N PRO A 73 2.28 1.43 -15.34
CA PRO A 73 1.63 0.25 -15.87
C PRO A 73 0.76 0.61 -17.08
N SER A 74 0.98 -0.06 -18.20
CA SER A 74 0.19 0.10 -19.42
C SER A 74 -0.30 -1.27 -19.90
N VAL A 75 -1.42 -1.28 -20.63
CA VAL A 75 -1.88 -2.49 -21.30
C VAL A 75 -1.09 -2.66 -22.59
N ILE A 76 -0.45 -3.82 -22.76
CA ILE A 76 0.31 -4.16 -23.97
C ILE A 76 -0.56 -4.96 -24.92
N THR A 77 -1.21 -6.01 -24.40
CA THR A 77 -2.15 -6.83 -25.18
C THR A 77 -3.39 -7.16 -24.34
N ILE A 78 -4.52 -7.33 -25.02
CA ILE A 78 -5.73 -7.92 -24.46
C ILE A 78 -6.19 -9.00 -25.42
N GLN A 79 -6.25 -10.23 -24.95
CA GLN A 79 -6.88 -11.33 -25.69
C GLN A 79 -8.27 -11.58 -25.12
N TYR A 80 -9.28 -11.32 -25.94
CA TYR A 80 -10.69 -11.57 -25.62
C TYR A 80 -11.15 -12.86 -26.30
N ALA A 81 -10.84 -14.02 -25.72
CA ALA A 81 -11.42 -15.34 -26.01
C ALA A 81 -10.75 -16.37 -25.09
N SER A 82 -11.47 -17.38 -24.59
CA SER A 82 -10.90 -18.36 -23.67
C SER A 82 -9.77 -19.20 -24.32
N PRO A 83 -8.57 -19.27 -23.71
CA PRO A 83 -8.15 -18.56 -22.50
C PRO A 83 -7.81 -17.09 -22.78
N GLY A 84 -8.52 -16.14 -22.15
CA GLY A 84 -8.27 -14.71 -22.33
C GLY A 84 -7.23 -14.17 -21.36
N TRP A 85 -6.49 -13.12 -21.71
CA TRP A 85 -5.52 -12.48 -20.82
C TRP A 85 -5.38 -10.97 -21.08
N ILE A 86 -4.92 -10.24 -20.07
CA ILE A 86 -4.42 -8.87 -20.19
C ILE A 86 -2.93 -8.93 -19.87
N GLU A 87 -2.09 -8.49 -20.80
CA GLU A 87 -0.67 -8.32 -20.58
C GLU A 87 -0.38 -6.87 -20.20
N LEU A 88 0.34 -6.69 -19.09
CA LEU A 88 0.71 -5.37 -18.61
C LEU A 88 2.21 -5.11 -18.81
N GLY A 89 2.53 -3.96 -19.35
CA GLY A 89 3.87 -3.41 -19.41
C GLY A 89 4.19 -2.76 -18.07
N VAL A 90 5.11 -3.35 -17.32
CA VAL A 90 5.46 -2.93 -15.95
C VAL A 90 6.96 -3.09 -15.72
N ILE A 91 7.50 -2.38 -14.73
CA ILE A 91 8.86 -2.66 -14.25
C ILE A 91 8.85 -3.97 -13.47
N LEU A 92 9.62 -4.94 -13.97
CA LEU A 92 9.65 -6.32 -13.47
C LEU A 92 9.94 -6.40 -11.97
N VAL A 93 10.92 -5.65 -11.47
CA VAL A 93 11.29 -5.70 -10.04
C VAL A 93 10.15 -5.17 -9.14
N VAL A 94 9.40 -4.15 -9.58
CA VAL A 94 8.24 -3.62 -8.84
C VAL A 94 7.11 -4.65 -8.83
N ALA A 95 6.80 -5.23 -9.99
CA ALA A 95 5.78 -6.27 -10.11
C ALA A 95 6.12 -7.51 -9.27
N THR A 96 7.39 -7.92 -9.25
CA THR A 96 7.88 -9.05 -8.45
C THR A 96 7.71 -8.79 -6.95
N GLN A 97 7.97 -7.57 -6.48
CA GLN A 97 7.74 -7.23 -5.07
C GLN A 97 6.25 -7.25 -4.70
N ILE A 98 5.37 -6.76 -5.57
CA ILE A 98 3.91 -6.84 -5.36
C ILE A 98 3.48 -8.30 -5.28
N LYS A 99 3.89 -9.13 -6.25
CA LYS A 99 3.63 -10.58 -6.25
C LYS A 99 4.04 -11.21 -4.93
N ARG A 100 5.28 -10.98 -4.48
CA ARG A 100 5.79 -11.52 -3.21
C ARG A 100 4.89 -11.13 -2.03
N ILE A 101 4.50 -9.86 -1.92
CA ILE A 101 3.64 -9.36 -0.83
C ILE A 101 2.24 -9.99 -0.91
N VAL A 102 1.66 -10.12 -2.11
CA VAL A 102 0.37 -10.80 -2.31
C VAL A 102 0.47 -12.27 -1.92
N SER A 103 1.51 -13.00 -2.33
CA SER A 103 1.73 -14.39 -1.94
C SER A 103 1.91 -14.56 -0.43
N CYS A 104 2.66 -13.65 0.23
CA CYS A 104 2.75 -13.62 1.69
C CYS A 104 1.38 -13.38 2.33
N PHE A 105 0.57 -12.50 1.75
CA PHE A 105 -0.78 -12.23 2.23
C PHE A 105 -1.67 -13.46 2.17
N VAL A 106 -1.74 -14.12 1.00
CA VAL A 106 -2.52 -15.35 0.80
C VAL A 106 -2.09 -16.43 1.78
N GLY A 107 -0.77 -16.62 1.95
CA GLY A 107 -0.23 -17.63 2.88
C GLY A 107 -0.45 -17.33 4.37
N SER A 108 -0.86 -16.13 4.75
CA SER A 108 -1.08 -15.72 6.16
C SER A 108 -2.37 -14.92 6.33
N ALA A 109 -3.38 -15.17 5.49
CA ALA A 109 -4.56 -14.31 5.37
C ALA A 109 -5.37 -14.23 6.67
N SER A 110 -5.51 -15.36 7.39
CA SER A 110 -6.25 -15.41 8.66
C SER A 110 -5.58 -14.57 9.74
N GLU A 111 -4.28 -14.75 9.92
CA GLU A 111 -3.44 -14.03 10.88
C GLU A 111 -3.39 -12.54 10.55
N LEU A 112 -3.26 -12.19 9.28
CA LEU A 112 -3.25 -10.82 8.78
C LEU A 112 -4.57 -10.09 9.02
N ASN A 113 -5.69 -10.74 8.70
CA ASN A 113 -7.02 -10.17 8.97
C ASN A 113 -7.27 -9.98 10.47
N SER A 114 -6.84 -10.94 11.30
CA SER A 114 -6.95 -10.84 12.75
C SER A 114 -6.09 -9.69 13.30
N LEU A 115 -4.83 -9.59 12.87
CA LEU A 115 -3.94 -8.51 13.27
C LEU A 115 -4.44 -7.13 12.80
N TYR A 116 -4.96 -7.03 11.57
CA TYR A 116 -5.55 -5.79 11.07
C TYR A 116 -6.71 -5.33 11.96
N LYS A 117 -7.58 -6.27 12.38
CA LYS A 117 -8.70 -5.99 13.28
C LYS A 117 -8.21 -5.54 14.66
N GLU A 118 -7.25 -6.25 15.26
CA GLU A 118 -6.62 -5.88 16.55
C GLU A 118 -6.05 -4.46 16.50
N ILE A 119 -5.31 -4.13 15.43
CA ILE A 119 -4.72 -2.80 15.27
C ILE A 119 -5.82 -1.74 15.16
N TYR A 120 -6.86 -2.00 14.35
CA TYR A 120 -7.95 -1.06 14.15
C TYR A 120 -8.72 -0.77 15.45
N GLU A 121 -9.02 -1.82 16.22
CA GLU A 121 -9.65 -1.73 17.55
C GLU A 121 -8.74 -0.96 18.52
N GLY A 122 -7.46 -1.31 18.59
CA GLY A 122 -6.49 -0.64 19.46
C GLY A 122 -6.29 0.85 19.11
N MET A 123 -6.38 1.21 17.82
CA MET A 123 -6.39 2.61 17.38
C MET A 123 -7.69 3.34 17.80
N HIS A 124 -8.83 2.66 17.77
CA HIS A 124 -10.11 3.21 18.17
C HIS A 124 -10.15 3.52 19.67
N GLU A 125 -9.76 2.54 20.51
CA GLU A 125 -9.68 2.68 21.98
C GLU A 125 -8.80 3.85 22.40
N ARG A 126 -7.66 4.01 21.72
CA ARG A 126 -6.68 5.09 21.97
C ARG A 126 -7.05 6.41 21.29
N LYS A 127 -8.24 6.50 20.67
CA LYS A 127 -8.75 7.68 19.95
C LYS A 127 -7.82 8.18 18.84
N MET A 128 -7.01 7.29 18.25
CA MET A 128 -5.98 7.60 17.24
C MET A 128 -6.55 7.74 15.82
N MET A 129 -7.78 7.28 15.59
CA MET A 129 -8.42 7.28 14.27
C MET A 129 -8.57 8.69 13.70
N LYS A 130 -9.08 9.62 14.51
CA LYS A 130 -9.35 11.01 14.10
C LYS A 130 -8.12 11.91 14.16
N LEU A 131 -7.01 11.44 14.74
CA LEU A 131 -5.84 12.28 14.92
C LEU A 131 -5.19 12.63 13.59
N GLU A 132 -4.91 13.92 13.41
CA GLU A 132 -4.19 14.43 12.25
C GLU A 132 -2.70 14.18 12.42
N ALA A 133 -2.13 13.27 11.63
CA ALA A 133 -0.71 12.94 11.78
C ALA A 133 0.19 14.19 11.65
N LYS A 134 -0.14 15.14 10.78
CA LYS A 134 0.67 16.35 10.56
C LYS A 134 0.58 17.39 11.68
N ARG A 135 -0.59 17.55 12.33
CA ARG A 135 -0.83 18.59 13.36
C ARG A 135 -0.69 18.08 14.80
N GLU A 136 -0.78 16.77 15.01
CA GLU A 136 -0.93 16.19 16.35
C GLU A 136 0.18 15.20 16.71
N SER A 137 1.23 15.07 15.88
CA SER A 137 2.43 14.28 16.20
C SER A 137 3.06 14.68 17.54
N LEU A 138 3.08 15.99 17.83
CA LEU A 138 3.57 16.57 19.09
C LEU A 138 2.61 16.34 20.28
N LYS A 139 1.42 15.78 20.04
CA LYS A 139 0.39 15.53 21.06
C LYS A 139 0.18 14.04 21.33
N LEU A 140 0.84 13.14 20.60
CA LEU A 140 0.72 11.72 20.84
C LEU A 140 1.34 11.37 22.18
N SER A 141 0.60 10.64 23.01
CA SER A 141 1.16 10.08 24.24
C SER A 141 2.24 9.05 23.89
N LYS A 142 3.15 8.80 24.84
CA LYS A 142 4.16 7.74 24.70
C LYS A 142 3.51 6.39 24.37
N GLU A 143 2.39 6.08 25.03
CA GLU A 143 1.62 4.86 24.77
C GLU A 143 1.13 4.76 23.31
N GLN A 144 0.61 5.86 22.75
CA GLN A 144 0.13 5.90 21.37
C GLN A 144 1.29 5.76 20.36
N LEU A 145 2.44 6.37 20.64
CA LEU A 145 3.65 6.21 19.83
C LEU A 145 4.15 4.76 19.86
N ASP A 146 4.26 4.17 21.05
CA ASP A 146 4.71 2.79 21.22
C ASP A 146 3.74 1.81 20.54
N PHE A 147 2.43 2.04 20.67
CA PHE A 147 1.41 1.26 19.96
C PHE A 147 1.58 1.36 18.44
N ALA A 148 1.75 2.57 17.90
CA ALA A 148 1.92 2.77 16.47
C ALA A 148 3.16 2.05 15.93
N VAL A 149 4.31 2.21 16.59
CA VAL A 149 5.57 1.55 16.20
C VAL A 149 5.45 0.03 16.24
N LYS A 150 4.94 -0.52 17.35
CA LYS A 150 4.77 -1.98 17.50
C LYS A 150 3.79 -2.55 16.47
N SER A 151 2.69 -1.86 16.22
CA SER A 151 1.68 -2.28 15.24
C SER A 151 2.23 -2.25 13.82
N THR A 152 2.98 -1.20 13.46
CA THR A 152 3.66 -1.10 12.17
C THR A 152 4.66 -2.24 11.98
N ASP A 153 5.49 -2.50 12.98
CA ASP A 153 6.50 -3.57 12.92
C ASP A 153 5.85 -4.94 12.74
N LYS A 154 4.87 -5.30 13.59
CA LYS A 154 4.11 -6.56 13.47
C LYS A 154 3.46 -6.71 12.10
N LEU A 155 2.71 -5.69 11.65
CA LEU A 155 1.98 -5.75 10.38
C LEU A 155 2.94 -5.86 9.19
N SER A 156 4.04 -5.11 9.20
CA SER A 156 5.01 -5.13 8.11
C SER A 156 5.71 -6.47 7.96
N ARG A 157 6.09 -7.10 9.08
CA ARG A 157 6.73 -8.42 9.08
C ARG A 157 5.79 -9.48 8.54
N LEU A 158 4.55 -9.48 9.01
CA LEU A 158 3.56 -10.47 8.59
C LEU A 158 3.16 -10.29 7.11
N MET A 159 3.15 -9.05 6.61
CA MET A 159 2.95 -8.77 5.17
C MET A 159 4.19 -9.05 4.29
N GLY A 160 5.36 -9.35 4.88
CA GLY A 160 6.62 -9.42 4.12
C GLY A 160 7.05 -8.08 3.50
N PHE A 161 6.68 -6.95 4.12
CA PHE A 161 6.98 -5.62 3.63
C PHE A 161 8.26 -5.05 4.27
N GLU A 162 9.32 -4.92 3.47
CA GLU A 162 10.68 -4.61 3.95
C GLU A 162 11.03 -3.11 4.00
N ASN A 163 10.22 -2.24 3.38
CA ASN A 163 10.56 -0.82 3.18
C ASN A 163 10.13 0.12 4.33
N ILE A 164 9.83 -0.41 5.52
CA ILE A 164 9.34 0.40 6.66
C ILE A 164 10.32 1.49 7.08
N LYS A 165 11.62 1.22 7.05
CA LYS A 165 12.64 2.22 7.40
C LYS A 165 12.55 3.45 6.48
N GLN A 166 12.30 3.24 5.19
CA GLN A 166 12.14 4.35 4.23
C GLN A 166 10.85 5.14 4.50
N ILE A 167 9.72 4.46 4.76
CA ILE A 167 8.47 5.14 5.12
C ILE A 167 8.67 5.98 6.39
N ASN A 168 9.31 5.44 7.42
CA ASN A 168 9.58 6.18 8.65
C ASN A 168 10.43 7.43 8.43
N ARG A 169 11.42 7.38 7.52
CA ARG A 169 12.23 8.55 7.13
C ARG A 169 11.39 9.61 6.41
N LEU A 170 10.49 9.16 5.52
CA LEU A 170 9.63 10.02 4.71
C LEU A 170 8.51 10.69 5.53
N THR A 171 7.88 9.93 6.43
CA THR A 171 6.76 10.43 7.24
C THR A 171 7.23 11.21 8.46
N LYS A 172 8.38 10.82 9.05
CA LYS A 172 8.85 11.25 10.38
C LYS A 172 7.76 11.16 11.45
N ASN A 173 6.82 10.23 11.30
CA ASN A 173 5.64 10.12 12.14
C ASN A 173 5.14 8.66 12.21
N PRO A 174 5.24 8.00 13.38
CA PRO A 174 4.79 6.61 13.54
C PRO A 174 3.31 6.38 13.22
N LEU A 175 2.42 7.31 13.57
CA LEU A 175 0.99 7.20 13.26
C LEU A 175 0.73 7.31 11.75
N ALA A 176 1.43 8.23 11.06
CA ALA A 176 1.34 8.31 9.61
C ALA A 176 1.83 7.02 8.94
N THR A 177 2.98 6.47 9.39
CA THR A 177 3.50 5.20 8.89
C THR A 177 2.48 4.08 9.09
N LEU A 178 1.90 3.94 10.28
CA LEU A 178 0.89 2.91 10.54
C LEU A 178 -0.33 3.09 9.62
N LYS A 179 -0.84 4.31 9.46
CA LYS A 179 -2.00 4.59 8.60
C LYS A 179 -1.73 4.31 7.13
N ILE A 180 -0.52 4.60 6.64
CA ILE A 180 -0.05 4.23 5.29
C ILE A 180 -0.07 2.71 5.15
N LEU A 181 0.53 1.99 6.09
CA LEU A 181 0.64 0.53 6.00
C LEU A 181 -0.73 -0.15 6.07
N LEU A 182 -1.64 0.33 6.92
CA LEU A 182 -3.04 -0.14 6.95
C LEU A 182 -3.78 0.16 5.64
N SER A 183 -3.45 1.27 4.98
CA SER A 183 -3.99 1.58 3.66
C SER A 183 -3.46 0.64 2.59
N PHE A 184 -2.17 0.33 2.64
CA PHE A 184 -1.54 -0.61 1.72
C PHE A 184 -2.05 -2.04 1.92
N TYR A 185 -2.21 -2.47 3.18
CA TYR A 185 -2.89 -3.72 3.54
C TYR A 185 -4.21 -3.90 2.80
N ARG A 186 -5.09 -2.88 2.82
CA ARG A 186 -6.41 -2.96 2.15
C ARG A 186 -6.29 -3.16 0.64
N LYS A 187 -5.25 -2.59 0.01
CA LYS A 187 -4.99 -2.76 -1.42
C LYS A 187 -4.48 -4.17 -1.73
N ILE A 188 -3.54 -4.66 -0.93
CA ILE A 188 -3.02 -6.02 -1.06
C ILE A 188 -4.11 -7.06 -0.84
N LYS A 189 -4.99 -6.85 0.15
CA LYS A 189 -6.15 -7.71 0.38
C LYS A 189 -7.03 -7.85 -0.86
N ILE A 190 -7.37 -6.73 -1.52
CA ILE A 190 -8.15 -6.76 -2.77
C ILE A 190 -7.39 -7.55 -3.85
N LEU A 191 -6.09 -7.32 -4.03
CA LEU A 191 -5.30 -8.06 -5.02
C LEU A 191 -5.22 -9.56 -4.72
N ALA A 192 -5.12 -9.94 -3.44
CA ALA A 192 -5.14 -11.33 -3.00
C ALA A 192 -6.50 -11.99 -3.29
N GLU A 193 -7.61 -11.30 -3.04
CA GLU A 193 -8.97 -11.80 -3.37
C GLU A 193 -9.14 -12.04 -4.89
N PHE A 194 -8.53 -11.20 -5.74
CA PHE A 194 -8.49 -11.44 -7.19
C PHE A 194 -7.63 -12.64 -7.58
N ASP A 195 -6.53 -12.88 -6.88
CA ASP A 195 -5.62 -14.01 -7.13
C ASP A 195 -6.27 -15.34 -6.70
N GLU A 196 -6.84 -15.38 -5.49
CA GLU A 196 -7.54 -16.56 -4.94
C GLU A 196 -8.79 -16.94 -5.74
N SER A 197 -9.50 -15.96 -6.32
CA SER A 197 -10.65 -16.21 -7.18
C SER A 197 -10.28 -16.71 -8.59
N GLY A 198 -8.99 -16.83 -8.91
CA GLY A 198 -8.50 -17.28 -10.21
C GLY A 198 -8.66 -16.25 -11.34
N LYS A 199 -9.20 -15.05 -11.04
CA LYS A 199 -9.39 -13.97 -12.01
C LYS A 199 -8.05 -13.43 -12.48
N THR A 200 -7.08 -13.30 -11.58
CA THR A 200 -5.69 -12.95 -11.92
C THR A 200 -4.73 -14.04 -11.44
N LYS A 201 -3.51 -14.03 -11.98
CA LYS A 201 -2.36 -14.75 -11.42
C LYS A 201 -1.24 -13.73 -11.29
N LEU A 202 -1.05 -13.21 -10.08
CA LEU A 202 0.03 -12.26 -9.77
C LEU A 202 1.33 -13.01 -9.55
#